data_AF-A0A0A9E998-F1
#
_entry.id   AF-A0A0A9E998-F1
#
_cell.length_a   1.000
_cell.length_b   1.000
_cell.length_c   1.000
_cell.angle_alpha   90.00
_cell.angle_beta   90.00
_cell.angle_gamma   90.00
#
_symmetry.space_group_name_H-M   'P 1'
#
loop_
_entity.id
_entity.type
_entity.pdbx_description
1 polymer ?
#
loop_
_entity_poly.entity_id
_entity_poly.type
_entity_poly.pdbx_seq_one_letter_code
_entity_poly.pdbx_strand_id
1 'polypeptide(L)'
;MNTKVGFCRVRVAFSAFRPVNPQDPPLDPFLVHTLTIRFEPKKQRPGDSSEGSSDPRNFELKMEFIKALPTGQETDIVLVSCTGSGIEPNRREQVLKAKKAGEDALRRSGLGYTIVRPGPLQEEPGGQRALIFDQGNRISQGISCADVADICVKALHDSTARNKSFDVCYEHVSEQGNELYELVAHLPDKANNYLAPALSVLETNT
;
A
#
# COMPACT_ATOMS: atom_id res chain seq x y z
N MET A 1 -22.76 -4.02 9.19
CA MET A 1 -21.92 -2.86 9.57
C MET A 1 -22.63 -2.12 10.69
N ASN A 2 -22.08 -2.13 11.89
CA ASN A 2 -22.61 -1.35 13.00
C ASN A 2 -21.94 0.03 12.92
N THR A 3 -22.70 1.07 12.61
CA THR A 3 -22.22 2.46 12.55
C THR A 3 -21.87 2.92 13.96
N LYS A 4 -20.62 2.70 14.38
CA LYS A 4 -20.08 3.38 15.56
C LYS A 4 -20.06 4.87 15.27
N VAL A 5 -20.47 5.68 16.24
CA VAL A 5 -20.34 7.16 16.19
C VAL A 5 -18.86 7.50 15.95
N GLY A 6 -18.54 8.01 14.77
CA GLY A 6 -17.17 8.31 14.34
C GLY A 6 -17.02 8.35 12.82
N PHE A 7 -15.86 8.83 12.34
CA PHE A 7 -15.52 8.82 10.92
C PHE A 7 -15.46 7.37 10.40
N CYS A 8 -16.39 7.01 9.51
CA CYS A 8 -16.39 5.72 8.84
C CYS A 8 -15.76 5.88 7.46
N ARG A 9 -14.63 5.20 7.22
CA ARG A 9 -14.05 5.08 5.87
C ARG A 9 -14.49 3.76 5.27
N VAL A 10 -15.28 3.81 4.22
CA VAL A 10 -15.76 2.64 3.48
C VAL A 10 -15.06 2.62 2.13
N ARG A 11 -14.40 1.50 1.82
CA ARG A 11 -13.93 1.20 0.47
C ARG A 11 -14.90 0.26 -0.19
N VAL A 12 -15.31 0.62 -1.39
CA VAL A 12 -16.16 -0.21 -2.24
C VAL A 12 -15.43 -0.33 -3.56
N ALA A 13 -15.06 -1.55 -3.94
CA ALA A 13 -14.50 -1.80 -5.26
C ALA A 13 -15.58 -1.48 -6.31
N PHE A 14 -15.19 -0.96 -7.47
CA PHE A 14 -16.13 -0.75 -8.58
C PHE A 14 -16.88 -2.04 -8.96
N SER A 15 -16.23 -3.20 -8.81
CA SER A 15 -16.83 -4.52 -9.02
C SER A 15 -17.91 -4.91 -8.01
N ALA A 16 -18.01 -4.23 -6.87
CA ALA A 16 -19.06 -4.47 -5.88
C ALA A 16 -20.38 -3.77 -6.25
N PHE A 17 -20.35 -2.78 -7.16
CA PHE A 17 -21.56 -2.13 -7.66
C PHE A 17 -22.29 -3.07 -8.61
N ARG A 18 -23.63 -3.09 -8.49
CA ARG A 18 -24.50 -3.90 -9.33
C ARG A 18 -25.44 -2.98 -10.08
N PRO A 19 -25.77 -3.29 -11.34
CA PRO A 19 -26.76 -2.52 -12.06
C PRO A 19 -28.12 -2.67 -11.39
N VAL A 20 -28.93 -1.60 -11.45
CA VAL A 20 -30.31 -1.62 -10.93
C VAL A 20 -31.16 -2.58 -11.75
N ASN A 21 -31.01 -2.57 -13.08
CA ASN A 21 -31.61 -3.57 -13.94
C ASN A 21 -30.58 -4.69 -14.22
N PRO A 22 -30.90 -5.96 -13.97
CA PRO A 22 -29.96 -7.07 -14.19
C PRO A 22 -29.50 -7.28 -15.64
N GLN A 23 -30.16 -6.65 -16.62
CA GLN A 23 -29.82 -6.73 -18.05
C GLN A 23 -28.81 -5.66 -18.47
N ASP A 24 -28.59 -4.62 -17.65
CA ASP A 24 -27.65 -3.56 -17.98
C ASP A 24 -26.20 -4.09 -17.87
N PRO A 25 -25.26 -3.56 -18.67
CA PRO A 25 -23.87 -3.96 -18.59
C PRO A 25 -23.25 -3.63 -17.21
N PRO A 26 -22.14 -4.28 -16.84
CA PRO A 26 -21.37 -3.90 -15.66
C PRO A 26 -20.98 -2.41 -15.66
N LEU A 27 -20.82 -1.83 -14.47
CA LEU A 27 -20.43 -0.44 -14.31
C LEU A 27 -19.08 -0.17 -14.99
N ASP A 28 -19.07 0.73 -15.97
CA ASP A 28 -17.86 1.31 -16.54
C ASP A 28 -17.49 2.59 -15.75
N PRO A 29 -16.37 2.60 -14.99
CA PRO A 29 -15.95 3.76 -14.22
C PRO A 29 -15.71 5.02 -15.06
N PHE A 30 -15.34 4.89 -16.34
CA PHE A 30 -15.05 6.02 -17.21
C PHE A 30 -16.30 6.79 -17.64
N LEU A 31 -17.48 6.16 -17.57
CA LEU A 31 -18.75 6.77 -17.92
C LEU A 31 -19.46 7.40 -16.71
N VAL A 32 -18.90 7.26 -15.50
CA VAL A 32 -19.52 7.77 -14.27
C VAL A 32 -19.36 9.28 -14.18
N HIS A 33 -20.46 10.01 -14.35
CA HIS A 33 -20.51 11.47 -14.20
C HIS A 33 -21.29 11.94 -12.95
N THR A 34 -22.06 11.05 -12.31
CA THR A 34 -22.89 11.40 -11.16
C THR A 34 -22.90 10.27 -10.14
N LEU A 35 -22.78 10.65 -8.88
CA LEU A 35 -22.87 9.76 -7.74
C LEU A 35 -23.98 10.27 -6.80
N THR A 36 -24.89 9.37 -6.42
CA THR A 36 -25.98 9.67 -5.50
C THR A 36 -25.93 8.72 -4.32
N ILE A 37 -26.13 9.25 -3.11
CA ILE A 37 -26.22 8.46 -1.87
C ILE A 37 -27.69 8.42 -1.47
N ARG A 38 -28.25 7.21 -1.33
CA ARG A 38 -29.62 7.00 -0.87
C ARG A 38 -29.59 6.30 0.50
N PHE A 39 -30.28 6.90 1.47
CA PHE A 39 -30.57 6.24 2.74
C PHE A 39 -31.88 5.47 2.62
N GLU A 40 -31.85 4.19 2.96
CA GLU A 40 -33.04 3.34 3.04
C GLU A 40 -33.17 2.78 4.47
N PRO A 41 -34.12 3.29 5.28
CA PRO A 41 -34.32 2.76 6.62
C PRO A 41 -34.81 1.30 6.54
N LYS A 42 -34.34 0.44 7.45
CA LYS A 42 -34.88 -0.92 7.57
C LYS A 42 -36.38 -0.84 7.86
N LYS A 43 -37.19 -1.65 7.17
CA LYS A 43 -38.63 -1.79 7.46
C LYS A 43 -38.80 -2.14 8.94
N GLN A 44 -39.37 -1.23 9.73
CA GLN A 44 -39.76 -1.51 11.10
C GLN A 44 -40.96 -2.45 11.11
N ARG A 45 -40.98 -3.39 12.05
CA ARG A 45 -42.21 -4.15 12.32
C ARG A 45 -43.20 -3.20 13.01
N PRO A 46 -44.51 -3.29 12.71
CA PRO A 46 -45.50 -2.51 13.44
C PRO A 46 -45.44 -2.89 14.93
N GLY A 47 -45.00 -1.98 15.80
CA GLY A 47 -44.91 -2.21 17.25
C GLY A 47 -43.61 -1.74 17.94
N ASP A 48 -42.54 -1.46 17.19
CA ASP A 48 -41.24 -1.02 17.77
C ASP A 48 -41.18 0.50 18.03
N SER A 49 -42.24 1.10 18.56
CA SER A 49 -42.21 2.48 19.05
C SER A 49 -41.64 2.51 20.47
N SER A 50 -40.32 2.43 20.60
CA SER A 50 -39.64 2.71 21.86
C SER A 50 -39.64 4.22 22.11
N GLU A 51 -40.53 4.69 22.98
CA GLU A 51 -40.53 6.05 23.51
C GLU A 51 -39.15 6.36 24.14
N GLY A 52 -38.41 7.29 23.53
CA GLY A 52 -37.09 7.73 23.99
C GLY A 52 -35.91 7.43 23.07
N SER A 53 -36.10 6.64 22.00
CA SER A 53 -35.07 6.45 20.95
C SER A 53 -35.22 7.50 19.86
N SER A 54 -34.12 8.17 19.47
CA SER A 54 -34.02 9.01 18.27
C SER A 54 -34.76 8.37 17.09
N ASP A 55 -35.57 9.15 16.35
CA ASP A 55 -36.29 8.66 15.17
C ASP A 55 -35.30 7.97 14.23
N PRO A 56 -35.40 6.65 13.98
CA PRO A 56 -34.46 5.92 13.14
C PRO A 56 -34.53 6.33 11.66
N ARG A 57 -35.49 7.19 11.29
CA ARG A 57 -35.59 7.85 9.98
C ARG A 57 -34.73 9.10 9.89
N ASN A 58 -34.27 9.64 11.01
CA ASN A 58 -33.40 10.81 11.03
C ASN A 58 -31.94 10.36 10.93
N PHE A 59 -31.27 10.73 9.83
CA PHE A 59 -29.85 10.50 9.64
C PHE A 59 -29.16 11.80 9.25
N GLU A 60 -27.97 12.02 9.80
CA GLU A 60 -27.06 13.08 9.38
C GLU A 60 -25.80 12.43 8.81
N LEU A 61 -25.49 12.72 7.55
CA LEU A 61 -24.26 12.27 6.90
C LEU A 61 -23.34 13.47 6.67
N LYS A 62 -22.24 13.55 7.42
CA LYS A 62 -21.14 14.46 7.13
C LYS A 62 -20.12 13.74 6.26
N MET A 63 -20.00 14.18 5.02
CA MET A 63 -19.07 13.61 4.06
C MET A 63 -17.87 14.54 3.89
N GLU A 64 -16.67 14.03 4.18
CA GLU A 64 -15.44 14.81 4.04
C GLU A 64 -14.95 14.82 2.60
N PHE A 65 -14.79 13.64 1.98
CA PHE A 65 -14.37 13.51 0.59
C PHE A 65 -14.84 12.19 -0.02
N ILE A 66 -14.92 12.15 -1.35
CA ILE A 66 -15.05 10.93 -2.15
C ILE A 66 -13.86 10.87 -3.08
N LYS A 67 -13.24 9.70 -3.20
CA LYS A 67 -12.15 9.45 -4.16
C LYS A 67 -12.59 8.32 -5.09
N ALA A 68 -12.76 8.65 -6.36
CA ALA A 68 -12.87 7.67 -7.44
C ALA A 68 -11.50 7.59 -8.09
N LEU A 69 -10.76 6.52 -7.80
CA LEU A 69 -9.43 6.30 -8.35
C LEU A 69 -9.57 5.20 -9.40
N PRO A 70 -9.16 5.43 -10.66
CA PRO A 70 -9.07 4.34 -11.62
C PRO A 70 -8.07 3.32 -11.07
N THR A 71 -8.42 2.04 -11.11
CA THR A 71 -7.45 0.98 -10.82
C THR A 71 -6.44 0.94 -11.97
N GLY A 72 -5.35 1.71 -11.84
CA GLY A 72 -4.18 1.57 -12.70
C GLY A 72 -3.50 0.22 -12.50
N GLN A 73 -2.86 -0.29 -13.56
CA GLN A 73 -1.95 -1.45 -13.45
C GLN A 73 -0.61 -1.05 -12.82
N GLU A 74 -0.20 0.20 -13.02
CA GLU A 74 1.07 0.76 -12.52
C GLU A 74 0.91 1.39 -11.14
N THR A 75 2.02 1.64 -10.45
CA THR A 75 2.05 2.25 -9.12
C THR A 75 1.81 3.76 -9.21
N ASP A 76 0.89 4.28 -8.40
CA ASP A 76 0.57 5.72 -8.39
C ASP A 76 1.55 6.50 -7.50
N ILE A 77 1.98 5.88 -6.39
CA ILE A 77 2.86 6.48 -5.39
C ILE A 77 3.93 5.48 -4.95
N VAL A 78 5.20 5.88 -5.05
CA VAL A 78 6.29 5.21 -4.35
C VAL A 78 6.62 6.00 -3.09
N LEU A 79 6.52 5.36 -1.92
CA LEU A 79 6.85 5.93 -0.64
C LEU A 79 8.16 5.34 -0.12
N VAL A 80 9.17 6.19 0.06
CA VAL A 80 10.42 5.82 0.74
C VAL A 80 10.24 5.95 2.26
N SER A 81 10.11 4.80 2.91
CA SER A 81 9.99 4.67 4.36
C SER A 81 11.37 4.36 4.98
N CYS A 82 11.44 3.62 6.09
CA CYS A 82 12.68 3.15 6.67
C CYS A 82 12.48 1.87 7.50
N THR A 83 13.54 1.07 7.61
CA THR A 83 13.62 -0.10 8.52
C THR A 83 13.95 0.32 9.96
N GLY A 84 14.41 1.56 10.15
CA GLY A 84 14.89 2.09 11.44
C GLY A 84 16.32 1.70 11.78
N SER A 85 17.00 0.93 10.93
CA SER A 85 18.44 0.67 11.01
C SER A 85 19.21 1.97 10.70
N GLY A 86 20.19 2.31 11.54
CA GLY A 86 20.98 3.56 11.40
C GLY A 86 20.35 4.83 12.00
N ILE A 87 19.21 4.72 12.69
CA ILE A 87 18.61 5.85 13.43
C ILE A 87 19.02 5.78 14.90
N GLU A 88 19.44 6.93 15.45
CA GLU A 88 19.73 7.10 16.87
C GLU A 88 18.64 6.51 17.78
N PRO A 89 18.99 5.70 18.78
CA PRO A 89 18.02 4.94 19.59
C PRO A 89 16.98 5.85 20.25
N ASN A 90 17.39 7.04 20.69
CA ASN A 90 16.52 8.01 21.35
C ASN A 90 15.43 8.60 20.43
N ARG A 91 15.64 8.59 19.11
CA ARG A 91 14.69 9.12 18.12
C ARG A 91 14.05 8.04 17.27
N ARG A 92 14.60 6.82 17.28
CA ARG A 92 14.16 5.69 16.46
C ARG A 92 12.67 5.41 16.59
N GLU A 93 12.16 5.34 17.81
CA GLU A 93 10.75 5.06 18.05
C GLU A 93 9.84 6.17 17.49
N GLN A 94 10.22 7.43 17.69
CA GLN A 94 9.46 8.57 17.17
C GLN A 94 9.41 8.57 15.64
N VAL A 95 10.55 8.33 14.98
CA VAL A 95 10.64 8.31 13.52
C VAL A 95 9.89 7.12 12.95
N LEU A 96 10.07 5.92 13.51
CA LEU A 96 9.36 4.72 13.07
C LEU A 96 7.86 4.86 13.22
N LYS A 97 7.40 5.46 14.33
CA LYS A 97 5.97 5.73 14.54
C LYS A 97 5.41 6.67 13.46
N ALA A 98 6.13 7.75 13.14
CA ALA A 98 5.71 8.70 12.11
C ALA A 98 5.72 8.07 10.71
N LYS A 99 6.78 7.35 10.35
CA LYS A 99 6.91 6.65 9.06
C LYS A 99 5.84 5.57 8.90
N LYS A 100 5.62 4.74 9.92
CA LYS A 100 4.55 3.73 9.93
C LYS A 100 3.16 4.35 9.82
N ALA A 101 2.90 5.48 10.50
CA ALA A 101 1.65 6.21 10.34
C ALA A 101 1.44 6.71 8.90
N GLY A 102 2.52 7.17 8.24
CA GLY A 102 2.52 7.56 6.83
C GLY A 102 2.27 6.38 5.89
N GLU A 103 2.93 5.25 6.11
CA GLU A 103 2.66 4.00 5.39
C GLU A 103 1.20 3.60 5.54
N ASP A 104 0.68 3.53 6.76
CA ASP A 104 -0.71 3.13 6.99
C ASP A 104 -1.70 4.14 6.39
N ALA A 105 -1.36 5.42 6.34
CA ALA A 105 -2.16 6.43 5.64
C ALA A 105 -2.19 6.17 4.13
N LEU A 106 -1.07 5.80 3.53
CA LEU A 106 -0.98 5.42 2.12
C LEU A 106 -1.75 4.12 1.85
N ARG A 107 -1.56 3.08 2.68
CA ARG A 107 -2.35 1.82 2.62
C ARG A 107 -3.84 2.10 2.70
N ARG A 108 -4.26 3.06 3.53
CA ARG A 108 -5.66 3.52 3.68
C ARG A 108 -6.13 4.52 2.62
N SER A 109 -5.26 5.06 1.76
CA SER A 109 -5.63 6.06 0.74
C SER A 109 -6.45 5.51 -0.43
N GLY A 110 -6.14 4.29 -0.88
CA GLY A 110 -6.82 3.59 -1.97
C GLY A 110 -6.14 3.78 -3.31
N LEU A 111 -5.13 4.65 -3.34
CA LEU A 111 -4.13 4.71 -4.41
C LEU A 111 -3.33 3.43 -4.35
N GLY A 112 -2.89 2.89 -5.49
CA GLY A 112 -1.95 1.79 -5.39
C GLY A 112 -0.53 2.34 -5.31
N TYR A 113 0.22 1.64 -4.48
CA TYR A 113 1.43 2.18 -3.90
C TYR A 113 2.52 1.13 -3.89
N THR A 114 3.77 1.59 -3.78
CA THR A 114 4.88 0.76 -3.38
C THR A 114 5.55 1.43 -2.19
N ILE A 115 5.78 0.67 -1.12
CA ILE A 115 6.53 1.15 0.04
C ILE A 115 7.91 0.50 0.01
N VAL A 116 8.94 1.33 -0.13
CA VAL A 116 10.34 0.90 -0.12
C VAL A 116 10.95 1.31 1.22
N ARG A 117 11.48 0.35 1.97
CA ARG A 117 12.16 0.59 3.25
C ARG A 117 13.64 0.26 3.09
N PRO A 118 14.46 1.23 2.67
CA PRO A 118 15.89 0.99 2.54
C PRO A 118 16.56 0.77 3.90
N GLY A 119 17.67 0.03 3.89
CA GLY A 119 18.65 0.02 4.96
C GLY A 119 19.37 1.39 5.12
N PRO A 120 20.41 1.47 5.96
CA PRO A 120 21.19 2.70 6.12
C PRO A 120 21.70 3.24 4.79
N LEU A 121 21.35 4.49 4.48
CA LEU A 121 21.70 5.12 3.20
C LEU A 121 23.17 5.51 3.17
N GLN A 122 23.80 5.26 2.02
CA GLN A 122 25.21 5.57 1.75
C GLN A 122 25.32 6.43 0.48
N GLU A 123 26.18 7.44 0.51
CA GLU A 123 26.47 8.29 -0.64
C GLU A 123 27.60 7.68 -1.48
N GLU A 124 27.28 6.56 -2.13
CA GLU A 124 28.20 5.82 -3.01
C GLU A 124 27.57 5.63 -4.39
N PRO A 125 28.36 5.41 -5.46
CA PRO A 125 27.81 5.10 -6.77
C PRO A 125 27.05 3.76 -6.74
N GLY A 126 25.86 3.75 -7.31
CA GLY A 126 25.02 2.54 -7.41
C GLY A 126 25.53 1.52 -8.43
N GLY A 127 24.89 0.35 -8.46
CA GLY A 127 25.14 -0.71 -9.43
C GLY A 127 26.40 -1.54 -9.17
N GLN A 128 27.03 -1.41 -8.00
CA GLN A 128 28.28 -2.11 -7.68
C GLN A 128 28.08 -3.42 -6.91
N ARG A 129 26.92 -3.62 -6.26
CA ARG A 129 26.66 -4.74 -5.35
C ARG A 129 25.28 -5.35 -5.60
N ALA A 130 25.12 -6.62 -5.24
CA ALA A 130 23.83 -7.31 -5.31
C ALA A 130 22.84 -6.73 -4.29
N LEU A 131 21.57 -6.71 -4.66
CA LEU A 131 20.46 -6.20 -3.85
C LEU A 131 19.64 -7.36 -3.27
N ILE A 132 19.28 -7.27 -2.00
CA ILE A 132 18.37 -8.18 -1.31
C ILE A 132 17.06 -7.45 -1.04
N PHE A 133 15.95 -8.12 -1.32
CA PHE A 133 14.60 -7.67 -1.00
C PHE A 133 13.97 -8.60 0.04
N ASP A 134 13.37 -8.05 1.09
CA ASP A 134 12.72 -8.81 2.18
C ASP A 134 11.44 -8.10 2.64
N GLN A 135 10.59 -8.77 3.43
CA GLN A 135 9.43 -8.17 4.11
C GLN A 135 9.48 -8.33 5.64
N GLY A 136 10.53 -8.99 6.17
CA GLY A 136 10.63 -9.42 7.56
C GLY A 136 11.35 -8.48 8.53
N ASN A 137 11.71 -7.24 8.15
CA ASN A 137 12.60 -6.36 8.94
C ASN A 137 13.94 -7.02 9.33
N ARG A 138 14.43 -8.00 8.54
CA ARG A 138 15.69 -8.71 8.83
C ARG A 138 16.92 -8.01 8.26
N ILE A 139 16.68 -6.89 7.57
CA ILE A 139 17.70 -6.13 6.85
C ILE A 139 18.46 -5.19 7.77
N SER A 140 19.79 -5.39 7.83
CA SER A 140 20.73 -4.56 8.60
C SER A 140 21.79 -3.84 7.75
N GLN A 141 21.97 -4.26 6.49
CA GLN A 141 23.02 -3.74 5.62
C GLN A 141 22.66 -2.41 4.98
N GLY A 142 23.69 -1.62 4.68
CA GLY A 142 23.54 -0.35 3.98
C GLY A 142 23.16 -0.52 2.51
N ILE A 143 22.72 0.57 1.89
CA ILE A 143 22.42 0.66 0.46
C ILE A 143 22.75 2.06 -0.05
N SER A 144 23.21 2.17 -1.31
CA SER A 144 23.44 3.49 -1.89
C SER A 144 22.13 4.24 -2.16
N CYS A 145 22.18 5.57 -2.03
CA CYS A 145 21.08 6.44 -2.46
C CYS A 145 20.78 6.27 -3.96
N ALA A 146 21.79 5.98 -4.78
CA ALA A 146 21.65 5.77 -6.21
C ALA A 146 20.83 4.51 -6.55
N ASP A 147 21.09 3.38 -5.87
CA ASP A 147 20.32 2.15 -6.09
C ASP A 147 18.89 2.26 -5.57
N VAL A 148 18.68 2.94 -4.44
CA VAL A 148 17.31 3.22 -3.95
C VAL A 148 16.54 4.07 -4.96
N ALA A 149 17.18 5.06 -5.58
CA ALA A 149 16.54 5.86 -6.62
C ALA A 149 16.17 5.02 -7.85
N ASP A 150 17.07 4.14 -8.32
CA ASP A 150 16.79 3.24 -9.45
C ASP A 150 15.62 2.29 -9.15
N ILE A 151 15.58 1.71 -7.95
CA ILE A 151 14.46 0.88 -7.47
C ILE A 151 13.16 1.68 -7.49
N CYS A 152 13.17 2.93 -7.00
CA CYS A 152 11.96 3.75 -6.96
C CYS A 152 11.42 4.05 -8.36
N VAL A 153 12.30 4.37 -9.32
CA VAL A 153 11.91 4.64 -10.71
C VAL A 153 11.36 3.38 -11.37
N LYS A 154 12.02 2.23 -11.18
CA LYS A 154 11.56 0.95 -11.74
C LYS A 154 10.23 0.50 -11.12
N ALA A 155 10.03 0.69 -9.82
CA ALA A 155 8.79 0.35 -9.13
C ALA A 155 7.57 1.16 -9.61
N LEU A 156 7.78 2.35 -10.19
CA LEU A 156 6.69 3.11 -10.80
C LEU A 156 6.14 2.41 -12.05
N HIS A 157 7.04 1.85 -12.86
CA HIS A 157 6.69 1.23 -14.15
C HIS A 157 6.45 -0.28 -14.06
N ASP A 158 6.66 -0.89 -12.89
CA ASP A 158 6.46 -2.32 -12.68
C ASP A 158 5.15 -2.61 -11.93
N SER A 159 4.20 -3.22 -12.65
CA SER A 159 2.92 -3.66 -12.08
C SER A 159 3.07 -4.66 -10.91
N THR A 160 4.17 -5.42 -10.85
CA THR A 160 4.44 -6.36 -9.75
C THR A 160 4.81 -5.67 -8.45
N ALA A 161 5.23 -4.39 -8.50
CA ALA A 161 5.54 -3.59 -7.32
C ALA A 161 4.28 -3.02 -6.64
N ARG A 162 3.13 -3.06 -7.33
CA ARG A 162 1.89 -2.44 -6.86
C ARG A 162 1.35 -3.14 -5.62
N ASN A 163 0.98 -2.32 -4.63
CA ASN A 163 0.52 -2.72 -3.29
C ASN A 163 1.52 -3.58 -2.51
N LYS A 164 2.82 -3.47 -2.79
CA LYS A 164 3.86 -4.16 -2.02
C LYS A 164 4.58 -3.23 -1.05
N SER A 165 5.02 -3.81 0.06
CA SER A 165 5.90 -3.15 1.02
C SER A 165 7.09 -4.06 1.19
N PHE A 166 8.30 -3.56 1.02
CA PHE A 166 9.50 -4.37 1.14
C PHE A 166 10.67 -3.55 1.66
N ASP A 167 11.57 -4.25 2.31
CA ASP A 167 12.84 -3.78 2.78
C ASP A 167 13.90 -4.07 1.71
N VAL A 168 14.90 -3.20 1.57
CA VAL A 168 15.98 -3.39 0.60
C VAL A 168 17.35 -3.00 1.14
N CYS A 169 18.36 -3.84 0.88
CA CYS A 169 19.76 -3.56 1.20
C CYS A 169 20.72 -4.25 0.25
N TYR A 170 22.03 -3.98 0.43
CA TYR A 170 23.05 -4.83 -0.17
C TYR A 170 23.14 -6.19 0.48
N GLU A 171 23.57 -7.15 -0.33
CA GLU A 171 23.92 -8.48 0.14
C GLU A 171 25.00 -8.42 1.22
N HIS A 172 24.78 -9.20 2.28
CA HIS A 172 25.81 -9.44 3.28
C HIS A 172 26.86 -10.35 2.67
N VAL A 173 28.06 -9.83 2.41
CA VAL A 173 29.22 -10.69 2.11
C VAL A 173 29.54 -11.44 3.41
N SER A 174 28.98 -12.64 3.55
CA SER A 174 29.39 -13.54 4.63
C SER A 174 30.80 -14.05 4.32
N GLU A 175 31.67 -14.09 5.33
CA GLU A 175 32.85 -14.95 5.23
C GLU A 175 32.36 -16.38 4.97
N GLN A 176 33.05 -17.09 4.06
CA GLN A 176 32.65 -18.37 3.49
C GLN A 176 31.93 -19.29 4.48
N GLY A 177 30.64 -19.56 4.24
CA GLY A 177 29.89 -20.64 4.91
C GLY A 177 28.72 -20.24 5.83
N ASN A 178 28.31 -18.97 5.86
CA ASN A 178 27.20 -18.49 6.72
C ASN A 178 26.10 -17.74 5.93
N GLU A 179 25.73 -18.26 4.76
CA GLU A 179 24.67 -17.69 3.92
C GLU A 179 23.29 -17.96 4.56
N LEU A 180 22.78 -16.97 5.31
CA LEU A 180 21.45 -16.98 5.96
C LEU A 180 20.30 -16.56 5.02
N TYR A 181 20.61 -16.27 3.76
CA TYR A 181 19.67 -15.75 2.77
C TYR A 181 19.82 -16.53 1.46
N GLU A 182 18.70 -16.80 0.81
CA GLU A 182 18.68 -17.39 -0.53
C GLU A 182 18.97 -16.27 -1.55
N LEU A 183 19.98 -16.47 -2.40
CA LEU A 183 20.35 -15.55 -3.47
C LEU A 183 19.21 -15.45 -4.50
N VAL A 184 18.35 -14.42 -4.38
CA VAL A 184 17.13 -14.31 -5.21
C VAL A 184 17.42 -13.86 -6.65
N ALA A 185 18.56 -13.21 -6.92
CA ALA A 185 18.94 -12.90 -8.30
C ALA A 185 20.43 -12.63 -8.48
N HIS A 186 21.04 -13.32 -9.45
CA HIS A 186 22.29 -12.94 -10.07
C HIS A 186 22.06 -12.97 -11.58
N LEU A 187 22.08 -11.83 -12.27
CA LEU A 187 22.25 -11.82 -13.73
C LEU A 187 22.66 -10.45 -14.28
N PRO A 188 23.72 -10.39 -15.11
CA PRO A 188 24.07 -9.24 -15.93
C PRO A 188 23.15 -9.24 -17.16
N ASP A 189 21.89 -8.88 -16.99
CA ASP A 189 20.97 -8.88 -18.12
C ASP A 189 20.94 -7.50 -18.81
N LYS A 190 21.18 -7.49 -20.13
CA LYS A 190 21.17 -6.27 -20.97
C LYS A 190 19.82 -5.54 -20.94
N ALA A 191 18.77 -6.19 -20.41
CA ALA A 191 17.41 -5.67 -20.28
C ALA A 191 17.11 -4.97 -18.94
N ASN A 192 18.05 -4.94 -17.97
CA ASN A 192 17.93 -4.17 -16.73
C ASN A 192 16.69 -4.49 -15.85
N ASN A 193 16.07 -5.68 -16.05
CA ASN A 193 14.80 -6.08 -15.43
C ASN A 193 14.98 -6.99 -14.20
N TYR A 194 15.81 -6.58 -13.23
CA TYR A 194 16.05 -7.35 -12.01
C TYR A 194 14.92 -7.22 -10.97
N LEU A 195 14.06 -6.20 -11.10
CA LEU A 195 13.08 -5.83 -10.09
C LEU A 195 11.85 -6.76 -10.11
N ALA A 196 11.30 -7.06 -11.28
CA ALA A 196 10.10 -7.89 -11.41
C ALA A 196 10.26 -9.29 -10.80
N PRO A 197 11.35 -10.05 -11.07
CA PRO A 197 11.56 -11.34 -10.44
C PRO A 197 11.67 -11.24 -8.92
N ALA A 198 12.45 -10.26 -8.42
CA ALA A 198 12.64 -10.06 -6.99
C ALA A 198 11.32 -9.72 -6.26
N LEU A 199 10.48 -8.87 -6.86
CA LEU A 199 9.21 -8.49 -6.28
C LEU A 199 8.14 -9.58 -6.42
N SER A 200 8.22 -10.44 -7.43
CA SER A 200 7.21 -11.49 -7.65
C SER A 200 7.07 -12.46 -6.47
N VAL A 201 8.15 -12.71 -5.74
CA VAL A 201 8.20 -13.61 -4.57
C VAL A 201 7.58 -12.97 -3.32
N LEU A 202 7.41 -11.64 -3.30
CA LEU A 202 6.92 -10.91 -2.13
C LEU A 202 5.40 -10.89 -2.05
N GLU A 203 4.88 -10.88 -0.83
CA GLU A 203 3.44 -10.83 -0.57
C GLU A 203 2.86 -9.44 -0.88
N THR A 204 1.67 -9.43 -1.47
CA THR A 204 0.90 -8.21 -1.70
C THR A 204 0.15 -7.84 -0.43
N ASN A 205 0.19 -6.57 -0.04
CA ASN A 205 -0.63 -6.09 1.08
C ASN A 205 -2.11 -6.07 0.66
N THR A 206 -2.91 -6.98 1.23
CA THR A 206 -4.39 -7.00 1.09
C THR A 206 -5.07 -5.95 1.94
#